data_AF-A0A015LC19-F1
#
_entry.id   AF-A0A015LC19-F1
#
_cell.length_a   1.000
_cell.length_b   1.000
_cell.length_c   1.000
_cell.angle_alpha   90.00
_cell.angle_beta   90.00
_cell.angle_gamma   90.00
#
_symmetry.space_group_name_H-M   'P 1'
#
loop_
_entity.id
_entity.type
_entity.pdbx_description
1 polymer ?
#
loop_
_entity_poly.entity_id
_entity_poly.type
_entity_poly.pdbx_seq_one_letter_code
_entity_poly.pdbx_strand_id
1 'polypeptide(L)'
;MYVLVFCNTLNKSTARLRRHSTGEHAYMAQTSVSDTNNNINSNTNNNNSPQQPLRRSPRFKSKKQLQQQITSSSVDSISPLKAANSSIRLRNNSKTSTQSFMMKTKTLILDLDETLIHSTSRGSRADAHMIEVMVDNHACLYYVYKRPHVDHFLKKVSEWYKVVIFTASMPEYADPVIDWLDPNKNLICNRFFRQSCTNRNGAYIKDLTIVEPDLSKVCLVDNSPISYAMQQENGIAIEGWINDPNDEALLDLLPFLDALRFTEDVRSILSLATY
;
A
#
# COMPACT_ATOMS: atom_id res chain seq x y z
N MET A 1 -2.26 -24.57 14.20
CA MET A 1 -0.97 -23.85 14.19
C MET A 1 -1.02 -22.88 13.02
N TYR A 2 -1.41 -21.64 13.28
CA TYR A 2 -1.38 -20.57 12.28
C TYR A 2 0.00 -19.92 12.38
N VAL A 3 0.83 -20.07 11.36
CA VAL A 3 2.11 -19.35 11.23
C VAL A 3 2.02 -18.48 9.98
N LEU A 4 1.26 -17.40 10.11
CA LEU A 4 1.31 -16.16 9.32
C LEU A 4 0.66 -15.07 10.18
N VAL A 5 1.07 -13.83 9.98
CA VAL A 5 0.98 -12.77 11.01
C VAL A 5 -0.45 -12.20 11.12
N PHE A 6 -1.25 -12.71 12.05
CA PHE A 6 -2.46 -12.01 12.48
C PHE A 6 -2.10 -10.78 13.34
N CYS A 7 -1.99 -9.61 12.70
CA CYS A 7 -2.14 -8.35 13.40
C CYS A 7 -3.62 -8.22 13.82
N ASN A 8 -3.90 -8.42 15.11
CA ASN A 8 -5.27 -8.38 15.64
C ASN A 8 -5.85 -6.96 15.56
N THR A 9 -6.83 -6.74 14.68
CA THR A 9 -7.85 -5.69 14.88
C THR A 9 -9.19 -6.15 14.29
N LEU A 10 -9.96 -6.90 15.07
CA LEU A 10 -11.36 -7.22 14.73
C LEU A 10 -12.32 -6.40 15.60
N ASN A 11 -13.01 -5.46 14.95
CA ASN A 11 -14.22 -4.88 15.47
C ASN A 11 -15.30 -5.96 15.60
N LYS A 12 -16.07 -5.95 16.70
CA LYS A 12 -17.13 -6.93 16.93
C LYS A 12 -18.35 -6.64 16.06
N SER A 13 -18.74 -7.59 15.22
CA SER A 13 -20.12 -7.73 14.76
C SER A 13 -20.53 -9.20 14.77
N THR A 14 -21.81 -9.46 15.04
CA THR A 14 -22.30 -10.76 15.54
C THR A 14 -22.93 -11.61 14.46
N ALA A 15 -22.49 -12.88 14.34
CA ALA A 15 -23.29 -13.95 13.74
C ALA A 15 -23.21 -15.22 14.60
N ARG A 16 -24.34 -15.90 14.79
CA ARG A 16 -24.56 -16.97 15.77
C ARG A 16 -25.05 -18.21 15.04
N LEU A 17 -24.31 -19.33 15.08
CA LEU A 17 -24.83 -20.67 14.76
C LEU A 17 -24.06 -21.78 15.49
N ARG A 18 -24.58 -23.01 15.43
CA ARG A 18 -24.53 -23.98 16.56
C ARG A 18 -23.45 -25.08 16.46
N ARG A 19 -23.18 -25.66 17.64
CA ARG A 19 -22.25 -26.74 18.02
C ARG A 19 -22.50 -28.09 17.34
N HIS A 20 -21.43 -28.88 17.16
CA HIS A 20 -21.21 -30.25 17.71
C HIS A 20 -19.73 -30.65 17.45
N SER A 21 -18.86 -30.75 18.47
CA SER A 21 -18.36 -31.99 19.14
C SER A 21 -17.65 -32.99 18.20
N THR A 22 -16.39 -33.42 18.37
CA THR A 22 -15.36 -33.34 19.46
C THR A 22 -13.94 -33.07 18.85
N GLY A 23 -12.78 -33.05 19.55
CA GLY A 23 -12.43 -33.38 20.94
C GLY A 23 -10.99 -33.04 21.38
N GLU A 24 -10.27 -34.05 21.90
CA GLU A 24 -8.98 -34.02 22.64
C GLU A 24 -7.79 -33.45 21.84
N HIS A 25 -6.99 -32.48 22.31
CA HIS A 25 -6.17 -32.34 23.53
C HIS A 25 -4.82 -33.10 23.53
N ALA A 26 -3.74 -32.35 23.31
CA ALA A 26 -2.41 -32.62 23.86
C ALA A 26 -1.76 -31.28 24.28
N TYR A 27 -1.27 -31.20 25.51
CA TYR A 27 -0.65 -30.03 26.13
C TYR A 27 0.88 -30.20 26.17
N MET A 28 1.64 -29.18 25.77
CA MET A 28 3.03 -28.88 26.20
C MET A 28 3.34 -27.42 25.78
N ALA A 29 4.14 -26.62 26.47
CA ALA A 29 4.35 -26.43 27.91
C ALA A 29 4.92 -25.00 28.07
N GLN A 30 4.49 -24.24 29.08
CA GLN A 30 5.12 -22.96 29.44
C GLN A 30 5.92 -23.15 30.72
N THR A 31 7.09 -22.49 30.80
CA THR A 31 7.77 -22.22 32.08
C THR A 31 7.86 -20.72 32.29
N SER A 32 7.00 -20.23 33.21
CA SER A 32 7.29 -19.29 34.31
C SER A 32 8.02 -17.96 34.00
N VAL A 33 7.64 -16.82 34.59
CA VAL A 33 7.46 -16.59 36.03
C VAL A 33 6.21 -15.73 36.34
N SER A 34 5.79 -15.79 37.61
CA SER A 34 4.60 -15.24 38.28
C SER A 34 4.31 -13.75 38.10
N ASP A 35 3.02 -13.40 38.26
CA ASP A 35 2.60 -12.56 39.40
C ASP A 35 1.14 -12.83 39.83
N THR A 36 0.79 -12.43 41.05
CA THR A 36 -0.37 -12.92 41.81
C THR A 36 -1.70 -12.18 41.57
N ASN A 37 -2.79 -12.90 41.82
CA ASN A 37 -4.17 -12.45 41.70
C ASN A 37 -4.48 -11.15 42.47
N ASN A 38 -5.35 -10.32 41.87
CA ASN A 38 -6.42 -9.66 42.62
C ASN A 38 -7.75 -9.80 41.86
N ASN A 39 -8.76 -10.29 42.57
CA ASN A 39 -10.14 -10.47 42.11
C ASN A 39 -11.00 -9.47 42.87
N ILE A 40 -12.06 -8.90 42.26
CA ILE A 40 -13.35 -8.53 42.92
C ILE A 40 -14.29 -7.73 41.99
N ASN A 41 -15.55 -8.16 42.00
CA ASN A 41 -16.84 -7.48 41.70
C ASN A 41 -17.11 -6.77 40.37
N SER A 42 -17.97 -7.42 39.60
CA SER A 42 -19.29 -6.90 39.16
C SER A 42 -19.72 -5.51 39.66
N ASN A 43 -20.21 -4.67 38.74
CA ASN A 43 -21.55 -4.10 38.93
C ASN A 43 -22.23 -3.73 37.60
N THR A 44 -23.54 -3.97 37.57
CA THR A 44 -24.47 -3.47 36.55
C THR A 44 -24.67 -1.97 36.68
N ASN A 45 -24.92 -1.26 35.58
CA ASN A 45 -25.95 -0.21 35.57
C ASN A 45 -26.42 0.16 34.15
N ASN A 46 -27.72 0.39 34.03
CA ASN A 46 -28.36 0.96 32.84
C ASN A 46 -27.99 2.44 32.69
N ASN A 47 -28.07 2.96 31.46
CA ASN A 47 -28.76 4.23 31.20
C ASN A 47 -29.09 4.41 29.72
N ASN A 48 -30.30 4.90 29.44
CA ASN A 48 -30.84 5.19 28.11
C ASN A 48 -30.70 6.68 27.75
N SER A 49 -30.94 6.98 26.47
CA SER A 49 -31.29 8.31 25.86
C SER A 49 -30.14 9.06 25.17
N PRO A 50 -30.44 9.90 24.15
CA PRO A 50 -31.38 9.67 23.05
C PRO A 50 -30.76 9.97 21.66
N GLN A 51 -31.41 9.49 20.59
CA GLN A 51 -30.97 9.71 19.20
C GLN A 51 -31.14 11.17 18.74
N GLN A 52 -30.23 11.65 17.87
CA GLN A 52 -30.39 12.90 17.09
C GLN A 52 -30.51 12.60 15.59
N PRO A 53 -31.20 13.44 14.80
CA PRO A 53 -31.64 13.11 13.44
C PRO A 53 -30.57 13.30 12.35
N LEU A 54 -30.66 12.48 11.30
CA LEU A 54 -29.80 12.57 10.11
C LEU A 54 -29.98 13.93 9.39
N ARG A 55 -28.88 14.67 9.20
CA ARG A 55 -28.82 15.78 8.23
C ARG A 55 -28.59 15.24 6.82
N ARG A 56 -29.35 15.75 5.86
CA ARG A 56 -29.22 15.42 4.42
C ARG A 56 -28.11 16.27 3.78
N SER A 57 -27.18 15.64 3.08
CA SER A 57 -26.16 16.31 2.26
C SER A 57 -26.75 16.88 0.96
N PRO A 58 -26.16 17.93 0.34
CA PRO A 58 -26.74 18.58 -0.83
C PRO A 58 -26.67 17.75 -2.12
N ARG A 59 -27.71 17.88 -2.95
CA ARG A 59 -27.82 17.24 -4.27
C ARG A 59 -26.97 18.00 -5.31
N PHE A 60 -25.92 17.36 -5.83
CA PHE A 60 -25.14 17.90 -6.95
C PHE A 60 -26.02 18.10 -8.21
N LYS A 61 -25.88 19.25 -8.88
CA LYS A 61 -26.47 19.51 -10.20
C LYS A 61 -25.54 18.99 -11.30
N SER A 62 -26.11 18.41 -12.36
CA SER A 62 -25.38 17.75 -13.45
C SER A 62 -24.76 18.73 -14.46
N LYS A 63 -23.66 18.30 -15.09
CA LYS A 63 -22.86 19.06 -16.09
C LYS A 63 -23.58 19.28 -17.44
N LYS A 64 -24.71 20.00 -17.48
CA LYS A 64 -25.41 20.32 -18.75
C LYS A 64 -25.96 21.75 -18.85
N GLN A 65 -25.42 22.71 -18.11
CA GLN A 65 -25.94 24.09 -18.11
C GLN A 65 -24.86 25.17 -17.88
N LEU A 66 -23.72 25.06 -18.58
CA LEU A 66 -22.63 26.04 -18.57
C LEU A 66 -21.91 26.09 -19.93
N GLN A 67 -22.66 26.34 -21.01
CA GLN A 67 -22.12 26.61 -22.34
C GLN A 67 -23.11 27.39 -23.21
N GLN A 68 -23.35 28.68 -22.89
CA GLN A 68 -23.95 29.69 -23.79
C GLN A 68 -23.99 31.06 -23.09
N GLN A 69 -22.94 31.87 -23.23
CA GLN A 69 -22.99 33.34 -23.01
C GLN A 69 -21.68 34.08 -23.39
N ILE A 70 -21.12 33.86 -24.59
CA ILE A 70 -20.14 34.79 -25.19
C ILE A 70 -20.35 34.87 -26.71
N THR A 71 -21.18 35.80 -27.18
CA THR A 71 -21.21 36.29 -28.59
C THR A 71 -21.78 37.71 -28.64
N SER A 72 -21.16 38.59 -29.45
CA SER A 72 -21.48 40.02 -29.67
C SER A 72 -21.30 40.92 -28.43
N SER A 73 -20.82 42.18 -28.51
CA SER A 73 -20.22 43.04 -29.57
C SER A 73 -19.27 44.03 -28.84
N SER A 74 -18.35 44.81 -29.43
CA SER A 74 -18.44 45.70 -30.60
C SER A 74 -17.02 46.10 -31.07
N VAL A 75 -16.93 46.74 -32.24
CA VAL A 75 -15.69 47.28 -32.83
C VAL A 75 -15.50 48.74 -32.40
N ASP A 76 -14.27 49.15 -32.07
CA ASP A 76 -13.87 50.56 -32.12
C ASP A 76 -12.40 50.73 -32.53
N SER A 77 -12.09 51.87 -33.16
CA SER A 77 -10.90 52.05 -34.00
C SER A 77 -9.78 52.83 -33.32
N ILE A 78 -8.53 52.37 -33.45
CA ILE A 78 -7.32 53.16 -33.10
C ILE A 78 -6.30 53.10 -34.24
N SER A 79 -5.76 54.27 -34.59
CA SER A 79 -4.87 54.53 -35.72
C SER A 79 -3.41 54.08 -35.50
N PRO A 80 -2.63 53.83 -36.57
CA PRO A 80 -1.29 53.25 -36.46
C PRO A 80 -0.24 54.27 -35.99
N LEU A 81 0.52 53.91 -34.95
CA LEU A 81 1.67 54.67 -34.46
C LEU A 81 2.90 54.47 -35.38
N LYS A 82 3.63 55.57 -35.62
CA LYS A 82 4.83 55.59 -36.47
C LYS A 82 5.96 54.76 -35.86
N ALA A 83 6.62 53.95 -36.68
CA ALA A 83 7.83 53.22 -36.30
C ALA A 83 8.99 54.19 -36.02
N ALA A 84 9.51 54.18 -34.79
CA ALA A 84 10.77 54.80 -34.44
C ALA A 84 11.88 53.74 -34.50
N ASN A 85 12.86 53.92 -35.39
CA ASN A 85 14.01 53.04 -35.49
C ASN A 85 14.97 53.25 -34.31
N SER A 86 14.75 52.55 -33.20
CA SER A 86 15.76 52.36 -32.15
C SER A 86 16.46 51.01 -32.33
N SER A 87 17.73 51.04 -32.73
CA SER A 87 18.58 49.87 -32.90
C SER A 87 19.02 49.31 -31.54
N ILE A 88 18.07 48.66 -30.84
CA ILE A 88 18.34 47.95 -29.60
C ILE A 88 19.24 46.75 -29.92
N ARG A 89 20.52 46.86 -29.57
CA ARG A 89 21.45 45.71 -29.57
C ARG A 89 20.96 44.69 -28.56
N LEU A 90 20.37 43.60 -29.05
CA LEU A 90 20.07 42.42 -28.25
C LEU A 90 21.37 41.87 -27.65
N ARG A 91 21.58 42.10 -26.35
CA ARG A 91 22.55 41.32 -25.57
C ARG A 91 22.00 39.91 -25.44
N ASN A 92 22.47 39.00 -26.29
CA ASN A 92 22.27 37.56 -26.11
C ASN A 92 22.96 37.10 -24.83
N ASN A 93 22.28 37.23 -23.69
CA ASN A 93 22.78 36.73 -22.42
C ASN A 93 21.66 36.19 -21.54
N SER A 94 20.89 35.27 -22.11
CA SER A 94 20.20 34.23 -21.34
C SER A 94 20.55 32.87 -21.94
N LYS A 95 21.57 32.23 -21.36
CA LYS A 95 21.59 30.76 -21.31
C LYS A 95 20.43 30.34 -20.41
N THR A 96 19.21 30.39 -20.93
CA THR A 96 18.13 29.53 -20.47
C THR A 96 18.57 28.12 -20.78
N SER A 97 19.34 27.52 -19.86
CA SER A 97 19.46 26.09 -19.80
C SER A 97 18.04 25.59 -19.62
N THR A 98 17.46 25.04 -20.69
CA THR A 98 16.29 24.17 -20.61
C THR A 98 16.73 22.98 -19.81
N GLN A 99 16.67 23.13 -18.48
CA GLN A 99 17.18 22.16 -17.55
C GLN A 99 16.21 21.00 -17.65
N SER A 100 16.61 20.01 -18.46
CA SER A 100 15.87 18.78 -18.66
C SER A 100 15.48 18.29 -17.28
N PHE A 101 14.16 18.29 -17.01
CA PHE A 101 13.63 17.85 -15.73
C PHE A 101 13.78 16.33 -15.72
N MET A 102 15.01 15.87 -15.46
CA MET A 102 15.32 14.46 -15.35
C MET A 102 14.51 13.94 -14.18
N MET A 103 13.44 13.23 -14.54
CA MET A 103 12.51 12.60 -13.62
C MET A 103 13.32 11.74 -12.65
N LYS A 104 13.45 12.22 -11.39
CA LYS A 104 14.16 11.47 -10.35
C LYS A 104 13.40 10.17 -10.12
N THR A 105 14.02 9.04 -10.46
CA THR A 105 13.46 7.71 -10.19
C THR A 105 13.09 7.60 -8.72
N LYS A 106 11.85 7.20 -8.46
CA LYS A 106 11.31 7.01 -7.12
C LYS A 106 11.45 5.56 -6.67
N THR A 107 11.31 5.32 -5.37
CA THR A 107 11.37 3.97 -4.80
C THR A 107 9.95 3.51 -4.48
N LEU A 108 9.54 2.38 -5.07
CA LEU A 108 8.29 1.71 -4.73
C LEU A 108 8.62 0.47 -3.93
N ILE A 109 8.25 0.50 -2.65
CA ILE A 109 8.37 -0.62 -1.73
C ILE A 109 7.03 -1.35 -1.75
N LEU A 110 7.08 -2.66 -1.90
CA LEU A 110 5.92 -3.53 -1.91
C LEU A 110 6.06 -4.55 -0.78
N ASP A 111 4.98 -4.75 -0.03
CA ASP A 111 4.82 -5.95 0.77
C ASP A 111 4.55 -7.20 -0.10
N LEU A 112 4.62 -8.40 0.48
CA LEU A 112 4.49 -9.67 -0.24
C LEU A 112 3.17 -10.39 0.07
N ASP A 113 3.04 -10.90 1.30
CA ASP A 113 1.94 -11.75 1.74
C ASP A 113 0.65 -10.92 1.88
N GLU A 114 -0.48 -11.45 1.38
CA GLU A 114 -1.76 -10.75 1.23
C GLU A 114 -1.72 -9.45 0.37
N THR A 115 -0.55 -9.03 -0.13
CA THR A 115 -0.38 -7.84 -0.97
C THR A 115 -0.21 -8.21 -2.44
N LEU A 116 0.77 -9.06 -2.77
CA LEU A 116 1.08 -9.54 -4.15
C LEU A 116 0.71 -11.01 -4.35
N ILE A 117 0.70 -11.78 -3.28
CA ILE A 117 0.42 -13.23 -3.25
C ILE A 117 -0.39 -13.57 -1.99
N HIS A 118 -0.92 -14.78 -1.92
CA HIS A 118 -1.39 -15.39 -0.67
C HIS A 118 -0.80 -16.79 -0.56
N SER A 119 -0.49 -17.24 0.66
CA SER A 119 -0.01 -18.61 0.88
C SER A 119 -0.69 -19.34 2.03
N THR A 120 -0.75 -20.66 1.92
CA THR A 120 -1.39 -21.53 2.89
C THR A 120 -0.68 -22.87 3.01
N SER A 121 -0.63 -23.44 4.21
CA SER A 121 -0.13 -24.79 4.47
C SER A 121 -1.15 -25.89 4.19
N ARG A 122 -2.37 -25.53 3.75
CA ARG A 122 -3.50 -26.45 3.50
C ARG A 122 -4.10 -26.28 2.09
N GLY A 123 -3.25 -25.96 1.11
CA GLY A 123 -3.69 -25.74 -0.27
C GLY A 123 -4.03 -27.01 -1.05
N SER A 124 -4.75 -26.82 -2.15
CA SER A 124 -4.94 -27.85 -3.19
C SER A 124 -3.84 -27.74 -4.24
N ARG A 125 -3.45 -28.88 -4.84
CA ARG A 125 -2.35 -28.98 -5.80
C ARG A 125 -2.65 -28.42 -7.20
N ALA A 126 -3.91 -28.14 -7.54
CA ALA A 126 -4.31 -27.87 -8.93
C ALA A 126 -3.68 -26.59 -9.51
N ASP A 127 -3.72 -25.48 -8.76
CA ASP A 127 -3.45 -24.13 -9.28
C ASP A 127 -2.44 -23.33 -8.44
N ALA A 128 -1.76 -23.96 -7.48
CA ALA A 128 -0.81 -23.32 -6.57
C ALA A 128 0.65 -23.59 -6.95
N HIS A 129 1.51 -22.60 -6.78
CA HIS A 129 2.95 -22.82 -6.76
C HIS A 129 3.37 -23.39 -5.40
N MET A 130 4.09 -24.51 -5.39
CA MET A 130 4.50 -25.18 -4.16
C MET A 130 5.92 -24.78 -3.77
N ILE A 131 6.09 -24.37 -2.50
CA ILE A 131 7.39 -24.05 -1.91
C ILE A 131 7.60 -24.94 -0.68
N GLU A 132 8.78 -25.56 -0.61
CA GLU A 132 9.24 -26.33 0.54
C GLU A 132 10.19 -25.47 1.38
N VAL A 133 9.86 -25.29 2.66
CA VAL A 133 10.62 -24.46 3.60
C VAL A 133 11.05 -25.34 4.77
N MET A 134 12.35 -25.35 5.07
CA MET A 134 12.88 -26.07 6.22
C MET A 134 12.72 -25.22 7.49
N VAL A 135 11.94 -25.72 8.45
CA VAL A 135 11.71 -25.09 9.76
C VAL A 135 12.15 -26.10 10.84
N ASP A 136 13.15 -25.76 11.64
CA ASP A 136 13.69 -26.63 12.70
C ASP A 136 14.00 -28.07 12.22
N ASN A 137 14.64 -28.19 11.05
CA ASN A 137 14.93 -29.44 10.34
C ASN A 137 13.70 -30.24 9.83
N HIS A 138 12.49 -29.67 9.89
CA HIS A 138 11.27 -30.25 9.33
C HIS A 138 10.83 -29.52 8.05
N ALA A 139 10.60 -30.27 6.97
CA ALA A 139 10.07 -29.75 5.73
C ALA A 139 8.59 -29.32 5.88
N CYS A 140 8.32 -28.04 5.64
CA CYS A 140 6.98 -27.45 5.64
C CYS A 140 6.61 -27.04 4.21
N LEU A 141 5.48 -27.53 3.70
CA LEU A 141 4.98 -27.18 2.37
C LEU A 141 4.01 -26.01 2.42
N TYR A 142 4.25 -25.00 1.59
CA TYR A 142 3.39 -23.86 1.35
C TYR A 142 2.86 -23.88 -0.07
N TYR A 143 1.57 -23.59 -0.22
CA TYR A 143 0.87 -23.45 -1.49
C TYR A 143 0.62 -21.95 -1.71
N VAL A 144 1.25 -21.39 -2.73
CA VAL A 144 1.30 -19.95 -3.02
C VAL A 144 0.49 -19.64 -4.27
N TYR A 145 -0.37 -18.62 -4.17
CA TYR A 145 -1.23 -18.14 -5.25
C TYR A 145 -0.84 -16.70 -5.60
N LYS A 146 -0.79 -16.37 -6.89
CA LYS A 146 -0.64 -14.98 -7.36
C LYS A 146 -1.94 -14.23 -7.18
N ARG A 147 -1.88 -13.01 -6.62
CA ARG A 147 -2.98 -12.05 -6.74
C ARG A 147 -3.21 -11.77 -8.23
N PRO A 148 -4.47 -11.62 -8.70
CA PRO A 148 -4.74 -11.27 -10.08
C PRO A 148 -3.91 -10.06 -10.53
N HIS A 149 -3.49 -10.08 -11.80
CA HIS A 149 -2.71 -9.03 -12.45
C HIS A 149 -1.30 -8.74 -11.88
N VAL A 150 -0.80 -9.46 -10.87
CA VAL A 150 0.51 -9.19 -10.26
C VAL A 150 1.69 -9.15 -11.25
N ASP A 151 1.71 -10.04 -12.25
CA ASP A 151 2.76 -10.08 -13.27
C ASP A 151 2.73 -8.84 -14.20
N HIS A 152 1.53 -8.34 -14.50
CA HIS A 152 1.37 -7.10 -15.25
C HIS A 152 1.76 -5.89 -14.40
N PHE A 153 1.32 -5.86 -13.14
CA PHE A 153 1.62 -4.82 -12.18
C PHE A 153 3.13 -4.67 -11.98
N LEU A 154 3.84 -5.75 -11.58
CA LEU A 154 5.28 -5.76 -11.34
C LEU A 154 6.06 -5.30 -12.57
N LYS A 155 5.72 -5.81 -13.76
CA LYS A 155 6.31 -5.36 -15.01
C LYS A 155 6.11 -3.85 -15.18
N LYS A 156 4.88 -3.36 -15.03
CA LYS A 156 4.56 -1.94 -15.27
C LYS A 156 5.26 -1.01 -14.28
N VAL A 157 5.27 -1.33 -12.99
CA VAL A 157 5.92 -0.47 -11.99
C VAL A 157 7.45 -0.52 -12.07
N SER A 158 8.05 -1.61 -12.55
CA SER A 158 9.50 -1.68 -12.82
C SER A 158 9.98 -0.73 -13.93
N GLU A 159 9.10 -0.38 -14.88
CA GLU A 159 9.38 0.63 -15.92
C GLU A 159 9.41 2.07 -15.34
N TRP A 160 8.95 2.25 -14.09
CA TRP A 160 8.65 3.55 -13.47
C TRP A 160 9.44 3.82 -12.19
N TYR A 161 9.77 2.78 -11.43
CA TYR A 161 10.30 2.84 -10.06
C TYR A 161 11.49 1.92 -9.84
N LYS A 162 12.33 2.27 -8.86
CA LYS A 162 13.20 1.31 -8.16
C LYS A 162 12.29 0.44 -7.28
N VAL A 163 11.90 -0.74 -7.77
CA VAL A 163 11.00 -1.66 -7.03
C VAL A 163 11.78 -2.42 -5.98
N VAL A 164 11.25 -2.48 -4.76
CA VAL A 164 11.85 -3.19 -3.62
C VAL A 164 10.77 -4.03 -2.96
N ILE A 165 11.06 -5.30 -2.65
CA ILE A 165 10.21 -6.06 -1.73
C ILE A 165 10.68 -5.79 -0.30
N PHE A 166 9.76 -5.43 0.59
CA PHE A 166 10.01 -5.40 2.03
C PHE A 166 8.88 -6.16 2.71
N THR A 167 9.15 -7.39 3.15
CA THR A 167 8.17 -8.28 3.78
C THR A 167 8.49 -8.53 5.25
N ALA A 168 7.46 -8.75 6.06
CA ALA A 168 7.60 -9.26 7.43
C ALA A 168 7.80 -10.80 7.47
N SER A 169 8.00 -11.47 6.33
CA SER A 169 8.29 -12.89 6.21
C SER A 169 9.79 -13.21 6.23
N MET A 170 10.11 -14.48 6.47
CA MET A 170 11.49 -14.99 6.54
C MET A 170 12.04 -15.27 5.12
N PRO A 171 13.35 -15.07 4.87
CA PRO A 171 13.95 -15.26 3.53
C PRO A 171 13.79 -16.69 3.00
N GLU A 172 13.86 -17.70 3.87
CA GLU A 172 13.74 -19.13 3.51
C GLU A 172 12.39 -19.46 2.83
N TYR A 173 11.36 -18.64 3.06
CA TYR A 173 10.08 -18.68 2.35
C TYR A 173 10.00 -17.60 1.28
N ALA A 174 10.39 -16.36 1.59
CA ALA A 174 10.15 -15.21 0.71
C ALA A 174 11.05 -15.19 -0.53
N ASP A 175 12.32 -15.60 -0.46
CA ASP A 175 13.20 -15.63 -1.63
C ASP A 175 12.69 -16.53 -2.77
N PRO A 176 12.26 -17.79 -2.55
CA PRO A 176 11.70 -18.61 -3.63
C PRO A 176 10.37 -18.07 -4.17
N VAL A 177 9.53 -17.41 -3.34
CA VAL A 177 8.34 -16.68 -3.85
C VAL A 177 8.76 -15.55 -4.79
N ILE A 178 9.73 -14.72 -4.39
CA ILE A 178 10.15 -13.55 -5.16
C ILE A 178 10.89 -13.98 -6.43
N ASP A 179 11.68 -15.06 -6.40
CA ASP A 179 12.28 -15.67 -7.59
C ASP A 179 11.22 -16.24 -8.56
N TRP A 180 10.06 -16.68 -8.07
CA TRP A 180 8.94 -17.10 -8.92
C TRP A 180 8.15 -15.91 -9.51
N LEU A 181 8.10 -14.77 -8.82
CA LEU A 181 7.51 -13.52 -9.31
C LEU A 181 8.41 -12.80 -10.33
N ASP A 182 9.74 -12.81 -10.12
CA ASP A 182 10.74 -12.19 -10.99
C ASP A 182 11.84 -13.21 -11.40
N PRO A 183 11.50 -14.19 -12.28
CA PRO A 183 12.41 -15.27 -12.66
C PRO A 183 13.62 -14.80 -13.46
N ASN A 184 13.52 -13.63 -14.10
CA ASN A 184 14.62 -13.01 -14.86
C ASN A 184 15.47 -12.05 -13.99
N LYS A 185 15.06 -11.83 -12.74
CA LYS A 185 15.72 -10.95 -11.75
C LYS A 185 15.98 -9.54 -12.28
N ASN A 186 14.99 -9.00 -13.01
CA ASN A 186 15.08 -7.73 -13.71
C ASN A 186 13.95 -6.75 -13.39
N LEU A 187 13.00 -7.12 -12.52
CA LEU A 187 11.90 -6.28 -12.07
C LEU A 187 12.14 -5.72 -10.66
N ILE A 188 12.75 -6.51 -9.78
CA ILE A 188 12.90 -6.22 -8.34
C ILE A 188 14.38 -5.92 -8.01
N CYS A 189 14.65 -4.70 -7.54
CA CYS A 189 16.01 -4.23 -7.31
C CYS A 189 16.63 -4.66 -5.97
N ASN A 190 15.81 -4.89 -4.93
CA ASN A 190 16.28 -5.31 -3.62
C ASN A 190 15.19 -6.04 -2.80
N ARG A 191 15.59 -6.77 -1.76
CA ARG A 191 14.71 -7.57 -0.88
C ARG A 191 15.07 -7.30 0.58
N PHE A 192 14.08 -6.96 1.38
CA PHE A 192 14.17 -6.80 2.83
C PHE A 192 13.17 -7.74 3.49
N PHE A 193 13.59 -8.40 4.57
CA PHE A 193 12.85 -9.49 5.22
C PHE A 193 12.54 -9.14 6.68
N ARG A 194 11.94 -10.08 7.42
CA ARG A 194 11.60 -9.95 8.85
C ARG A 194 12.73 -9.38 9.72
N GLN A 195 13.99 -9.74 9.44
CA GLN A 195 15.18 -9.27 10.17
C GLN A 195 15.46 -7.77 9.97
N SER A 196 14.95 -7.18 8.89
CA SER A 196 15.04 -5.74 8.59
C SER A 196 13.89 -4.94 9.23
N CYS A 197 12.85 -5.59 9.73
CA CYS A 197 11.74 -4.92 10.42
C CYS A 197 12.12 -4.56 11.86
N THR A 198 11.67 -3.39 12.33
CA THR A 198 11.68 -3.06 13.76
C THR A 198 10.53 -3.79 14.45
N ASN A 199 10.84 -4.74 15.34
CA ASN A 199 9.81 -5.39 16.16
C ASN A 199 9.40 -4.46 17.32
N ARG A 200 8.10 -4.16 17.43
CA ARG A 200 7.52 -3.49 18.61
C ARG A 200 6.33 -4.30 19.11
N ASN A 201 6.45 -4.89 20.30
CA ASN A 201 5.39 -5.68 20.95
C ASN A 201 4.82 -6.80 20.08
N GLY A 202 5.65 -7.44 19.24
CA GLY A 202 5.24 -8.50 18.32
C GLY A 202 4.73 -8.02 16.96
N ALA A 203 4.53 -6.72 16.76
CA ALA A 203 4.30 -6.14 15.43
C ALA A 203 5.63 -5.87 14.72
N TYR A 204 5.67 -6.12 13.41
CA TYR A 204 6.83 -5.83 12.55
C TYR A 204 6.57 -4.52 11.79
N ILE A 205 7.38 -3.50 12.08
CA ILE A 205 7.29 -2.18 11.45
C ILE A 205 8.45 -2.02 10.47
N LYS A 206 8.16 -1.51 9.27
CA LYS A 206 9.11 -1.31 8.16
C LYS A 206 9.63 0.13 8.22
N ASP A 207 10.82 0.32 8.78
CA ASP A 207 11.47 1.63 8.76
C ASP A 207 11.97 1.92 7.35
N LEU A 208 11.31 2.84 6.64
CA LEU A 208 11.59 3.09 5.23
C LEU A 208 12.97 3.74 5.01
N THR A 209 13.56 4.36 6.04
CA THR A 209 14.83 5.07 5.94
C THR A 209 16.02 4.15 5.62
N ILE A 210 15.91 2.85 5.93
CA ILE A 210 16.94 1.84 5.60
C ILE A 210 16.96 1.47 4.11
N VAL A 211 15.86 1.73 3.39
CA VAL A 211 15.68 1.41 1.97
C VAL A 211 16.01 2.60 1.07
N GLU A 212 15.62 3.80 1.53
CA GLU A 212 15.82 5.07 0.83
C GLU A 212 15.77 6.22 1.86
N PRO A 213 16.89 6.91 2.15
CA PRO A 213 16.91 8.01 3.10
C PRO A 213 16.07 9.22 2.67
N ASP A 214 15.89 9.43 1.36
CA ASP A 214 15.06 10.52 0.83
C ASP A 214 13.58 10.11 0.72
N LEU A 215 12.88 10.17 1.85
CA LEU A 215 11.46 9.83 1.98
C LEU A 215 10.52 10.62 1.05
N SER A 216 10.96 11.73 0.44
CA SER A 216 10.16 12.44 -0.57
C SER A 216 9.90 11.59 -1.83
N LYS A 217 10.67 10.52 -2.03
CA LYS A 217 10.62 9.63 -3.19
C LYS A 217 10.05 8.24 -2.90
N VAL A 218 9.59 7.97 -1.68
CA VAL A 218 9.26 6.61 -1.23
C VAL A 218 7.76 6.38 -1.15
N CYS A 219 7.27 5.35 -1.81
CA CYS A 219 5.90 4.84 -1.61
C CYS A 219 6.01 3.42 -1.05
N LEU A 220 5.28 3.08 0.01
CA LEU A 220 5.10 1.71 0.49
C LEU A 220 3.66 1.27 0.25
N VAL A 221 3.45 0.24 -0.57
CA VAL A 221 2.16 -0.44 -0.70
C VAL A 221 2.14 -1.64 0.24
N ASP A 222 1.17 -1.66 1.16
CA ASP A 222 1.08 -2.63 2.24
C ASP A 222 -0.38 -2.80 2.69
N ASN A 223 -0.81 -4.03 2.96
CA ASN A 223 -2.16 -4.31 3.41
C ASN A 223 -2.38 -4.03 4.91
N SER A 224 -1.30 -3.78 5.66
CA SER A 224 -1.32 -3.72 7.12
C SER A 224 -0.84 -2.34 7.62
N PRO A 225 -1.74 -1.49 8.17
CA PRO A 225 -1.38 -0.14 8.61
C PRO A 225 -0.29 -0.06 9.69
N ILE A 226 -0.02 -1.16 10.42
CA ILE A 226 1.08 -1.20 11.39
C ILE A 226 2.46 -1.24 10.71
N SER A 227 2.55 -1.79 9.50
CA SER A 227 3.80 -1.93 8.75
C SER A 227 4.46 -0.58 8.47
N TYR A 228 3.67 0.44 8.11
CA TYR A 228 4.12 1.81 7.83
C TYR A 228 3.91 2.79 8.99
N ALA A 229 3.71 2.29 10.22
CA ALA A 229 3.38 3.14 11.37
C ALA A 229 4.47 4.18 11.74
N MET A 230 5.71 4.02 11.26
CA MET A 230 6.80 5.00 11.44
C MET A 230 6.86 6.11 10.38
N GLN A 231 6.24 5.91 9.20
CA GLN A 231 6.22 6.84 8.08
C GLN A 231 4.86 6.76 7.37
N GLN A 232 3.79 7.14 8.08
CA GLN A 232 2.41 6.94 7.62
C GLN A 232 2.11 7.72 6.34
N GLU A 233 2.72 8.88 6.18
CA GLU A 233 2.61 9.75 5.01
C GLU A 233 3.27 9.19 3.74
N ASN A 234 4.01 8.08 3.84
CA ASN A 234 4.57 7.31 2.73
C ASN A 234 3.77 6.03 2.41
N GLY A 235 2.75 5.70 3.22
CA GLY A 235 1.94 4.50 3.07
C GLY A 235 0.83 4.65 2.03
N ILE A 236 0.65 3.60 1.22
CA ILE A 236 -0.49 3.39 0.33
C ILE A 236 -1.18 2.11 0.82
N ALA A 237 -2.34 2.27 1.45
CA ALA A 237 -3.15 1.13 1.86
C ALA A 237 -3.67 0.37 0.62
N ILE A 238 -3.63 -0.95 0.69
CA ILE A 238 -4.29 -1.86 -0.26
C ILE A 238 -5.13 -2.87 0.52
N GLU A 239 -6.25 -3.34 -0.04
CA GLU A 239 -7.00 -4.41 0.60
C GLU A 239 -6.20 -5.73 0.56
N GLY A 240 -6.21 -6.47 1.67
CA GLY A 240 -5.54 -7.76 1.77
C GLY A 240 -6.25 -8.83 0.93
N TRP A 241 -5.51 -9.53 0.08
CA TRP A 241 -6.03 -10.54 -0.83
C TRP A 241 -5.74 -11.96 -0.37
N ILE A 242 -6.71 -12.86 -0.60
CA ILE A 242 -6.64 -14.27 -0.20
C ILE A 242 -6.89 -15.20 -1.39
N ASN A 243 -8.04 -15.04 -2.07
CA ASN A 243 -8.47 -15.97 -3.12
C ASN A 243 -9.53 -15.43 -4.10
N ASP A 244 -9.85 -14.13 -4.12
CA ASP A 244 -10.84 -13.61 -5.08
C ASP A 244 -10.21 -13.55 -6.48
N PRO A 245 -10.72 -14.30 -7.48
CA PRO A 245 -10.18 -14.25 -8.85
C PRO A 245 -10.54 -12.96 -9.60
N ASN A 246 -11.43 -12.12 -9.06
CA ASN A 246 -11.89 -10.86 -9.67
C ASN A 246 -11.28 -9.62 -8.97
N ASP A 247 -10.25 -9.79 -8.13
CA ASP A 247 -9.55 -8.68 -7.49
C ASP A 247 -8.85 -7.79 -8.55
N GLU A 248 -9.22 -6.52 -8.63
CA GLU A 248 -8.61 -5.53 -9.53
C GLU A 248 -7.67 -4.54 -8.80
N ALA A 249 -7.44 -4.71 -7.50
CA ALA A 249 -6.80 -3.69 -6.66
C ALA A 249 -5.36 -3.32 -7.10
N LEU A 250 -4.60 -4.29 -7.63
CA LEU A 250 -3.28 -4.00 -8.21
C LEU A 250 -3.38 -3.18 -9.50
N LEU A 251 -4.43 -3.35 -10.31
CA LEU A 251 -4.67 -2.51 -11.49
C LEU A 251 -5.10 -1.09 -11.09
N ASP A 252 -5.99 -0.97 -10.10
CA ASP A 252 -6.50 0.32 -9.60
C ASP A 252 -5.39 1.21 -9.02
N LEU A 253 -4.31 0.62 -8.50
CA LEU A 253 -3.13 1.37 -8.07
C LEU A 253 -2.31 1.98 -9.22
N LEU A 254 -2.34 1.40 -10.44
CA LEU A 254 -1.46 1.82 -11.53
C LEU A 254 -1.62 3.29 -11.95
N PRO A 255 -2.84 3.86 -12.12
CA PRO A 255 -2.99 5.28 -12.46
C PRO A 255 -2.52 6.22 -11.34
N PHE A 256 -2.68 5.81 -10.08
CA PHE A 256 -2.26 6.62 -8.93
C PHE A 256 -0.74 6.62 -8.78
N LEU A 257 -0.10 5.44 -8.89
CA LEU A 257 1.35 5.31 -8.94
C LEU A 257 1.92 6.09 -10.14
N ASP A 258 1.34 5.99 -11.33
CA ASP A 258 1.82 6.76 -12.50
C ASP A 258 1.82 8.28 -12.22
N ALA A 259 0.77 8.81 -11.58
CA ALA A 259 0.71 10.21 -11.18
C ALA A 259 1.79 10.60 -10.15
N LEU A 260 2.06 9.74 -9.16
CA LEU A 260 3.09 9.98 -8.12
C LEU A 260 4.52 10.04 -8.67
N ARG A 261 4.78 9.54 -9.89
CA ARG A 261 6.08 9.71 -10.56
C ARG A 261 6.45 11.19 -10.71
N PHE A 262 5.47 12.06 -10.97
CA PHE A 262 5.64 13.47 -11.32
C PHE A 262 5.63 14.46 -10.14
N THR A 263 5.40 13.99 -8.92
CA THR A 263 5.51 14.85 -7.73
C THR A 263 6.97 15.16 -7.39
N GLU A 264 7.23 16.30 -6.76
CA GLU A 264 8.54 16.55 -6.15
C GLU A 264 8.69 15.75 -4.84
N ASP A 265 7.63 15.74 -4.02
CA ASP A 265 7.48 14.92 -2.82
C ASP A 265 6.17 14.13 -2.89
N VAL A 266 6.21 12.80 -2.83
CA VAL A 266 5.01 11.94 -2.86
C VAL A 266 4.08 12.17 -1.68
N ARG A 267 4.63 12.54 -0.52
CA ARG A 267 3.88 12.74 0.73
C ARG A 267 2.93 13.93 0.63
N SER A 268 3.22 14.89 -0.25
CA SER A 268 2.33 16.03 -0.56
C SER A 268 0.99 15.61 -1.17
N ILE A 269 0.91 14.41 -1.76
CA ILE A 269 -0.32 13.83 -2.30
C ILE A 269 -0.86 12.75 -1.36
N LEU A 270 0.00 11.86 -0.85
CA LEU A 270 -0.41 10.76 0.02
C LEU A 270 -1.09 11.23 1.31
N SER A 271 -0.59 12.31 1.94
CA SER A 271 -1.19 12.89 3.15
C SER A 271 -2.58 13.54 2.94
N LEU A 272 -3.02 13.73 1.69
CA LEU A 272 -4.38 14.22 1.38
C LEU A 272 -5.43 13.11 1.46
N ALA A 273 -5.02 11.84 1.36
CA ALA A 273 -5.91 10.69 1.44
C ALA A 273 -6.22 10.25 2.89
N THR A 274 -5.67 10.95 3.89
CA THR A 274 -5.65 10.53 5.30
C THR A 274 -6.66 11.27 6.20
N TYR A 275 -7.61 12.03 5.63
CA TYR A 275 -8.57 12.90 6.36
C TYR A 275 -10.00 12.81 5.83
#